data_AF-A0A1G6NSB9-F1
#
_entry.id   AF-A0A1G6NSB9-F1
#
_cell.length_a   1.000
_cell.length_b   1.000
_cell.length_c   1.000
_cell.angle_alpha   90.00
_cell.angle_beta   90.00
_cell.angle_gamma   90.00
#
_symmetry.space_group_name_H-M   'P 1'
#
loop_
_entity.id
_entity.type
_entity.pdbx_description
1 polymer ?
#
loop_
_entity_poly.entity_id
_entity_poly.type
_entity_poly.pdbx_seq_one_letter_code
_entity_poly.pdbx_strand_id
1 'polypeptide(L)'
;MSEELKSGWPALGRPALRQRFTQHLHGVDDAIRTDEELTDRAVPASRLVLIAGHAYDLRQEALRSGWRPPSDEAAWTADEWYGLRLLACHELASREPRGPKPALLHPERSSIVGLIRGSRPG
;
A
#
# COMPACT_ATOMS: atom_id res chain seq x y z
N MET A 1 -9.26 15.10 1.86
CA MET A 1 -7.83 14.88 2.20
C MET A 1 -7.67 15.35 3.63
N SER A 2 -7.17 14.54 4.57
CA SER A 2 -7.04 15.00 5.96
C SER A 2 -6.06 16.17 6.00
N GLU A 3 -6.60 17.39 6.05
CA GLU A 3 -5.84 18.65 6.15
C GLU A 3 -4.79 18.57 7.27
N GLU A 4 -5.05 17.75 8.29
CA GLU A 4 -4.18 17.34 9.38
C GLU A 4 -2.76 16.88 8.96
N LEU A 5 -2.59 16.22 7.80
CA LEU A 5 -1.29 15.71 7.36
C LEU A 5 -0.60 16.62 6.32
N LYS A 6 -1.27 17.69 5.90
CA LYS A 6 -0.83 18.53 4.78
C LYS A 6 0.50 19.21 5.04
N SER A 7 0.75 19.65 6.28
CA SER A 7 2.00 20.24 6.74
C SER A 7 3.17 19.26 6.72
N GLY A 8 2.90 17.95 6.70
CA GLY A 8 3.94 16.92 6.69
C GLY A 8 4.64 16.75 5.36
N TRP A 9 3.92 16.95 4.24
CA TRP A 9 4.52 16.86 2.90
C TRP A 9 5.70 17.82 2.69
N PRO A 10 5.57 19.14 2.96
CA PRO A 10 6.73 20.03 2.86
C PRO A 10 7.79 19.71 3.91
N ALA A 11 7.40 19.24 5.11
CA ALA A 11 8.36 18.88 6.17
C ALA A 11 9.34 17.77 5.75
N LEU A 12 8.93 16.87 4.85
CA LEU A 12 9.80 15.83 4.26
C LEU A 12 10.97 16.40 3.44
N GLY A 13 11.02 17.70 3.16
CA GLY A 13 12.20 18.37 2.63
C GLY A 13 13.42 18.31 3.57
N ARG A 14 13.20 18.08 4.87
CA ARG A 14 14.28 17.90 5.86
C ARG A 14 14.89 16.49 5.76
N PRO A 15 16.22 16.35 5.57
CA PRO A 15 16.85 15.04 5.32
C PRO A 15 16.58 13.97 6.38
N ALA A 16 16.62 14.33 7.66
CA ALA A 16 16.35 13.40 8.76
C ALA A 16 14.91 12.85 8.72
N LEU A 17 13.93 13.71 8.44
CA LEU A 17 12.54 13.30 8.27
C LEU A 17 12.34 12.45 7.02
N ARG A 18 12.99 12.83 5.91
CA ARG A 18 12.96 12.05 4.66
C ARG A 18 13.44 10.62 4.88
N GLN A 19 14.56 10.47 5.60
CA GLN A 19 15.12 9.15 5.92
C GLN A 19 14.14 8.33 6.77
N ARG A 20 13.57 8.93 7.82
CA ARG A 20 12.62 8.25 8.70
C ARG A 20 11.34 7.87 7.96
N PHE A 21 10.81 8.78 7.14
CA PHE A 21 9.67 8.54 6.26
C PHE A 21 9.92 7.34 5.32
N THR A 22 11.10 7.25 4.70
CA THR A 22 11.43 6.12 3.83
C THR A 22 11.41 4.79 4.60
N GLN A 23 11.89 4.76 5.84
CA GLN A 23 11.79 3.57 6.70
C GLN A 23 10.32 3.19 6.97
N HIS A 24 9.47 4.18 7.27
CA HIS A 24 8.03 3.96 7.43
C HIS A 24 7.39 3.45 6.13
N LEU A 25 7.81 3.97 4.98
CA LEU A 25 7.31 3.54 3.67
C LEU A 25 7.60 2.06 3.42
N HIS A 26 8.85 1.63 3.62
CA HIS A 26 9.19 0.21 3.53
C HIS A 26 8.42 -0.64 4.54
N GLY A 27 8.33 -0.18 5.79
CA GLY A 27 7.63 -0.91 6.83
C GLY A 27 6.11 -1.01 6.63
N VAL A 28 5.48 -0.08 5.91
CA VAL A 28 4.07 -0.20 5.50
C VAL A 28 3.97 -1.14 4.30
N ASP A 29 4.84 -0.99 3.30
CA ASP A 29 4.84 -1.83 2.10
C ASP A 29 4.99 -3.32 2.43
N ASP A 30 5.89 -3.65 3.36
CA ASP A 30 6.07 -5.01 3.89
C ASP A 30 4.84 -5.50 4.65
N ALA A 31 4.25 -4.67 5.51
CA ALA A 31 3.05 -5.05 6.26
C ALA A 31 1.87 -5.37 5.32
N ILE A 32 1.69 -4.57 4.26
CA ILE A 32 0.65 -4.82 3.25
C ILE A 32 0.94 -6.11 2.47
N ARG A 33 2.19 -6.33 2.07
CA ARG A 33 2.59 -7.56 1.38
C ARG A 33 2.34 -8.80 2.25
N THR A 34 2.66 -8.72 3.54
CA THR A 34 2.37 -9.80 4.49
C THR A 34 0.86 -10.04 4.63
N ASP A 35 0.03 -9.00 4.67
CA ASP A 35 -1.43 -9.15 4.72
C ASP A 35 -2.01 -9.77 3.44
N GLU A 36 -1.42 -9.45 2.27
CA GLU A 36 -1.73 -10.08 0.98
C GLU A 36 -1.39 -11.58 0.97
N GLU A 37 -0.23 -11.96 1.51
CA GLU A 37 0.28 -13.34 1.49
C GLU A 37 -0.39 -14.24 2.54
N LEU A 38 -0.70 -13.71 3.73
CA LEU A 38 -1.17 -14.52 4.87
C LEU A 38 -2.69 -14.65 4.96
N THR A 39 -3.46 -13.80 4.28
CA THR A 39 -4.91 -13.90 4.36
C THR A 39 -5.46 -14.77 3.24
N ASP A 40 -5.93 -15.96 3.59
CA ASP A 40 -6.72 -16.80 2.68
C ASP A 40 -8.13 -16.19 2.50
N ARG A 41 -8.22 -15.18 1.63
CA ARG A 41 -9.48 -14.48 1.34
C ARG A 41 -10.18 -15.17 0.18
N ALA A 42 -11.46 -15.49 0.38
CA ALA A 42 -12.33 -16.00 -0.69
C ALA A 42 -12.40 -15.06 -1.92
N VAL A 43 -12.18 -13.75 -1.70
CA VAL A 43 -12.03 -12.75 -2.77
C VAL A 43 -10.76 -11.93 -2.49
N PRO A 44 -9.79 -11.89 -3.42
CA PRO A 44 -8.59 -11.06 -3.27
C PRO A 44 -8.95 -9.59 -3.10
N ALA A 45 -8.47 -8.97 -2.01
CA ALA A 45 -8.58 -7.53 -1.84
C ALA A 45 -7.54 -6.83 -2.73
N SER A 46 -7.91 -5.69 -3.32
CA SER A 46 -6.92 -4.88 -4.01
C SER A 46 -5.94 -4.28 -3.00
N ARG A 47 -4.68 -4.12 -3.41
CA ARG A 47 -3.65 -3.46 -2.60
C ARG A 47 -4.10 -2.10 -2.05
N LEU A 48 -4.85 -1.33 -2.83
CA LEU A 48 -5.44 -0.06 -2.37
C LEU A 48 -6.41 -0.23 -1.19
N VAL A 49 -7.23 -1.29 -1.19
CA VAL A 49 -8.13 -1.61 -0.06
C VAL A 49 -7.32 -2.00 1.17
N LEU A 50 -6.25 -2.76 1.02
CA LEU A 50 -5.37 -3.15 2.12
C LEU A 50 -4.66 -1.93 2.73
N ILE A 51 -4.13 -1.04 1.88
CA ILE A 51 -3.52 0.22 2.33
C ILE A 51 -4.56 1.08 3.07
N ALA A 52 -5.78 1.19 2.54
CA ALA A 52 -6.84 1.96 3.19
C ALA A 52 -7.23 1.39 4.56
N GLY A 53 -7.34 0.07 4.67
CA GLY A 53 -7.60 -0.62 5.95
C GLY A 53 -6.47 -0.38 6.95
N HIS A 54 -5.22 -0.59 6.53
CA HIS A 54 -4.06 -0.35 7.39
C HIS A 54 -3.98 1.11 7.88
N ALA A 55 -4.21 2.07 6.97
CA ALA A 55 -4.22 3.50 7.33
C ALA A 55 -5.37 3.84 8.29
N TYR A 56 -6.54 3.21 8.12
CA TYR A 56 -7.67 3.39 9.02
C TYR A 56 -7.35 2.87 10.42
N ASP A 57 -6.86 1.64 10.54
CA ASP A 57 -6.52 1.01 11.83
C ASP A 57 -5.42 1.79 12.54
N LEU A 58 -4.40 2.22 11.80
CA LEU A 58 -3.33 3.08 12.30
C LEU A 58 -3.87 4.41 12.84
N ARG A 59 -4.82 5.05 12.13
CA ARG A 59 -5.46 6.28 12.60
C ARG A 59 -6.30 6.04 13.86
N GLN A 60 -7.05 4.95 13.92
CA GLN A 60 -7.83 4.62 15.12
C GLN A 60 -6.92 4.37 16.32
N GLU A 61 -5.80 3.68 16.14
CA GLU A 61 -4.79 3.49 17.18
C GLU A 61 -4.18 4.82 17.62
N ALA A 62 -3.82 5.70 16.68
CA ALA A 62 -3.31 7.04 16.99
C ALA A 62 -4.32 7.85 17.83
N LEU A 63 -5.60 7.85 17.44
CA LEU A 63 -6.65 8.54 18.19
C LEU A 63 -6.83 7.94 19.60
N ARG A 64 -6.76 6.62 19.74
CA ARG A 64 -6.83 5.93 21.04
C ARG A 64 -5.64 6.23 21.94
N SER A 65 -4.46 6.45 21.38
CA SER A 65 -3.25 6.84 22.13
C SER A 65 -3.18 8.34 22.46
N GLY A 66 -4.19 9.12 22.05
CA GLY A 66 -4.23 10.56 22.27
C GLY A 66 -3.31 11.35 21.35
N TRP A 67 -2.82 10.73 20.28
CA TRP A 67 -1.98 11.39 19.28
C TRP A 67 -2.70 12.60 18.67
N ARG A 68 -1.94 13.67 18.44
CA ARG A 68 -2.39 14.87 17.76
C ARG A 68 -1.47 15.14 16.57
N PRO A 69 -2.03 15.39 15.37
CA PRO A 69 -1.23 15.76 14.21
C PRO A 69 -0.40 17.02 14.47
N PRO A 70 0.85 17.09 13.97
CA PRO A 70 1.64 18.32 14.05
C PRO A 70 0.94 19.49 13.35
N SER A 71 0.85 20.63 14.04
CA SER A 71 0.10 21.81 13.59
C SER A 71 0.67 22.48 12.35
N ASP A 72 1.98 22.41 12.15
CA ASP A 72 2.71 23.09 11.09
C ASP A 72 3.92 22.27 10.65
N GLU A 73 4.60 22.75 9.61
CA GLU A 73 5.76 22.08 9.02
C GLU A 73 6.90 21.88 10.03
N ALA A 74 7.15 22.84 10.93
CA ALA A 74 8.28 22.80 11.86
C ALA A 74 8.07 21.80 12.99
N ALA A 75 6.82 21.60 13.41
CA ALA A 75 6.42 20.68 14.47
C ALA A 75 6.65 19.19 14.14
N TRP A 76 6.86 18.84 12.86
CA TRP A 76 7.22 17.47 12.49
C TRP A 76 8.62 17.11 12.98
N THR A 77 8.76 15.94 13.62
CA THR A 77 10.04 15.40 14.11
C THR A 77 10.23 13.95 13.66
N ALA A 78 11.45 13.42 13.75
CA ALA A 78 11.71 12.02 13.40
C ALA A 78 11.03 11.03 14.36
N ASP A 79 10.57 11.51 15.51
CA ASP A 79 9.83 10.73 16.50
C ASP A 79 8.32 10.71 16.20
N GLU A 80 7.86 11.47 15.20
CA GLU A 80 6.46 11.56 14.77
C GLU A 80 6.00 10.28 14.03
N TRP A 81 5.85 9.20 14.78
CA TRP A 81 5.66 7.87 14.23
C TRP A 81 4.32 7.70 13.48
N TYR A 82 3.21 8.17 14.06
CA TYR A 82 1.88 8.02 13.45
C TYR A 82 1.74 8.89 12.21
N GLY A 83 2.13 10.16 12.29
CA GLY A 83 2.07 11.08 11.15
C GLY A 83 2.90 10.56 9.97
N LEU A 84 4.16 10.17 10.21
CA LEU A 84 5.05 9.69 9.14
C LEU A 84 4.54 8.39 8.51
N ARG A 85 3.96 7.49 9.32
CA ARG A 85 3.41 6.22 8.81
C ARG A 85 2.10 6.41 8.05
N LEU A 86 1.26 7.37 8.44
CA LEU A 86 0.06 7.76 7.68
C LEU A 86 0.44 8.43 6.34
N LEU A 87 1.45 9.30 6.33
CA LEU A 87 1.99 9.85 5.08
C LEU A 87 2.52 8.74 4.16
N ALA A 88 3.21 7.74 4.72
CA ALA A 88 3.69 6.59 3.95
C ALA A 88 2.54 5.79 3.31
N CYS A 89 1.44 5.58 4.05
CA CYS A 89 0.24 4.94 3.49
C CYS A 89 -0.33 5.75 2.32
N HIS A 90 -0.41 7.07 2.45
CA HIS A 90 -0.87 7.95 1.38
C HIS A 90 0.04 7.91 0.15
N GLU A 91 1.35 7.94 0.36
CA GLU A 91 2.34 7.86 -0.72
C GLU A 91 2.20 6.53 -1.49
N LEU A 92 2.08 5.40 -0.78
CA LEU A 92 1.86 4.09 -1.42
C LEU A 92 0.53 4.03 -2.17
N ALA A 93 -0.56 4.52 -1.56
CA ALA A 93 -1.86 4.59 -2.23
C ALA A 93 -1.82 5.46 -3.50
N SER A 94 -0.98 6.51 -3.52
CA SER A 94 -0.84 7.39 -4.68
C SER A 94 -0.16 6.72 -5.88
N ARG A 95 0.63 5.67 -5.64
CA ARG A 95 1.33 4.88 -6.66
C ARG A 95 0.45 3.79 -7.27
N GLU A 96 -0.66 3.44 -6.62
CA GLU A 96 -1.58 2.44 -7.16
C GLU A 96 -2.28 2.97 -8.43
N PRO A 97 -2.45 2.12 -9.46
CA PRO A 97 -3.11 2.51 -10.70
C PRO A 97 -4.56 2.96 -10.43
N ARG A 98 -4.92 4.12 -10.95
CA ARG A 98 -6.28 4.65 -10.88
C ARG A 98 -7.11 4.08 -12.03
N GLY A 99 -7.98 3.12 -11.72
CA GLY A 99 -8.89 2.54 -12.71
C GLY A 99 -9.06 1.02 -12.54
N PRO A 100 -9.96 0.39 -13.31
CA PRO A 100 -10.09 -1.06 -13.31
C PRO A 100 -8.74 -1.68 -13.69
N LYS A 101 -8.19 -2.52 -12.81
CA LYS A 101 -7.04 -3.35 -13.15
C LYS A 101 -7.43 -4.16 -14.39
N PRO A 102 -6.62 -4.16 -15.48
CA PRO A 102 -6.81 -5.12 -16.55
C PRO A 102 -6.87 -6.50 -15.90
N ALA A 103 -7.91 -7.29 -16.20
CA ALA A 103 -7.97 -8.66 -15.73
C ALA A 103 -6.65 -9.32 -16.13
N LEU A 104 -5.86 -9.73 -15.13
CA LEU A 104 -4.69 -10.55 -15.38
C LEU A 104 -5.21 -11.78 -16.13
N LEU A 105 -4.90 -11.84 -17.43
CA LEU A 105 -5.07 -13.06 -18.20
C LEU A 105 -4.22 -14.10 -17.48
N HIS A 106 -4.85 -14.99 -16.72
CA HIS A 106 -4.19 -16.17 -16.19
C HIS A 106 -3.49 -16.86 -17.37
N PRO A 107 -2.15 -17.02 -17.36
CA PRO A 107 -1.48 -17.87 -18.33
C PRO A 107 -1.71 -19.33 -17.92
N GLU A 108 -2.96 -19.79 -17.94
CA GLU A 108 -3.26 -21.21 -17.95
C GLU A 108 -2.95 -21.75 -19.35
N ARG A 109 -1.70 -22.20 -19.49
CA ARG A 109 -1.27 -23.39 -20.24
C ARG A 109 -2.20 -23.82 -21.38
N SER A 110 -2.17 -23.11 -22.51
CA SER A 110 -2.55 -23.71 -23.80
C SER A 110 -1.39 -24.55 -24.34
N SER A 111 -1.16 -25.70 -23.71
CA SER A 111 -0.52 -26.85 -24.35
C SER A 111 -1.61 -27.68 -25.05
N ILE A 112 -2.25 -27.09 -26.07
CA ILE A 112 -3.00 -27.84 -27.09
C ILE A 112 -2.27 -27.60 -28.43
N VAL A 113 -1.05 -28.11 -28.52
CA VAL A 113 -0.37 -28.34 -29.80
C VAL A 113 0.10 -29.79 -29.74
N GLY A 114 -0.77 -30.71 -30.15
CA GLY A 114 -0.47 -32.14 -30.14
C GLY A 114 -1.58 -33.07 -30.62
N LEU A 115 -2.83 -32.60 -30.74
CA LEU A 115 -3.98 -33.49 -31.03
C LEU A 115 -4.47 -33.50 -32.48
N ILE A 116 -3.69 -33.02 -33.45
CA ILE A 116 -4.06 -33.12 -34.88
C ILE A 116 -2.86 -33.59 -35.71
N ARG A 117 -2.54 -34.88 -35.64
CA ARG A 117 -2.06 -35.64 -36.81
C ARG A 117 -2.00 -37.13 -36.50
N GLY A 118 -2.88 -37.89 -37.13
CA GLY A 118 -2.67 -39.32 -37.34
C GLY A 118 -3.92 -40.15 -37.12
N SER A 119 -4.82 -40.20 -38.11
CA SER A 119 -5.64 -41.39 -38.40
C SER A 119 -6.30 -41.24 -39.77
N ARG A 120 -5.78 -41.95 -40.77
CA ARG A 120 -6.52 -42.36 -41.97
C ARG A 120 -6.53 -43.89 -41.96
N PRO A 121 -7.69 -44.56 -42.03
CA PRO A 121 -7.74 -46.00 -42.27
C PRO A 121 -7.55 -46.29 -43.77
N GLY A 122 -6.93 -47.44 -44.05
CA GLY A 122 -6.88 -48.05 -45.38
C GLY A 122 -8.10 -48.92 -45.68
#